data_AF-A0AAP0J1B2-F1
#
_entry.id   AF-A0AAP0J1B2-F1
#
_cell.length_a   1.000
_cell.length_b   1.000
_cell.length_c   1.000
_cell.angle_alpha   90.00
_cell.angle_beta   90.00
_cell.angle_gamma   90.00
#
_symmetry.space_group_name_H-M   'P 1'
#
loop_
_entity.id
_entity.type
_entity.pdbx_description
1 polymer ?
#
loop_
_entity_poly.entity_id
_entity_poly.type
_entity_poly.pdbx_seq_one_letter_code
_entity_poly.pdbx_strand_id
1 'polypeptide(L)'
;MQHLSSNPIPIDPTGSNLPQGGPNDNTYWLDLPIDNAAKEKVKKGDLSSCEAYFHIKPMLGATFTDLAVWFFYPFNGPTRAKVEFVNIPLGRIGEHVGDWEHMTLRVSNFTGELWRVYFFEHSGGTWVNASEVEFLGGNKAVAYSSLHGHAFYAEPGLALQGNPKLGIGIEH
;
A
#
# COMPACT_ATOMS: atom_id res chain seq x y z
N MET A 1 -18.14 22.01 5.08
CA MET A 1 -19.29 21.48 5.83
C MET A 1 -18.75 20.83 7.08
N GLN A 2 -19.17 21.29 8.27
CA GLN A 2 -18.81 20.66 9.54
C GLN A 2 -19.50 19.30 9.60
N HIS A 3 -18.75 18.20 9.56
CA HIS A 3 -19.29 16.91 9.98
C HIS A 3 -19.39 16.93 11.51
N LEU A 4 -20.61 16.73 12.00
CA LEU A 4 -20.92 16.44 13.40
C LEU A 4 -19.98 15.35 13.89
N SER A 5 -19.30 15.60 15.02
CA SER A 5 -18.42 14.62 15.65
C SER A 5 -19.23 13.44 16.17
N SER A 6 -19.43 12.43 15.33
CA SER A 6 -19.72 11.08 15.82
C SER A 6 -18.46 10.57 16.49
N ASN A 7 -18.54 10.20 17.77
CA ASN A 7 -17.46 9.46 18.41
C ASN A 7 -17.26 8.16 17.61
N PRO A 8 -16.08 7.92 16.99
CA PRO A 8 -15.83 6.70 16.26
C PRO A 8 -15.94 5.52 17.24
N ILE A 9 -16.63 4.47 16.82
CA ILE A 9 -16.71 3.21 17.54
C ILE A 9 -15.61 2.26 17.04
N PRO A 10 -15.04 1.40 17.90
CA PRO A 10 -14.11 0.37 17.45
C PRO A 10 -14.75 -0.51 16.38
N ILE A 11 -13.97 -0.89 15.37
CA ILE A 11 -14.41 -1.84 14.34
C ILE A 11 -14.50 -3.22 14.97
N ASP A 12 -15.63 -3.90 14.77
CA ASP A 12 -15.80 -5.28 15.23
C ASP A 12 -14.82 -6.19 14.48
N PRO A 13 -14.23 -7.23 15.11
CA PRO A 13 -13.30 -8.14 14.42
C PRO A 13 -13.88 -8.81 13.17
N THR A 14 -15.19 -8.99 13.11
CA THR A 14 -15.91 -9.54 11.95
C THR A 14 -16.31 -8.48 10.92
N GLY A 15 -16.05 -7.20 11.20
CA GLY A 15 -16.49 -6.06 10.42
C GLY A 15 -18.01 -5.86 10.44
N SER A 16 -18.74 -6.42 11.41
CA SER A 16 -20.22 -6.35 11.45
C SER A 16 -20.78 -4.94 11.53
N ASN A 17 -20.01 -4.00 12.07
CA ASN A 17 -20.37 -2.58 12.16
C ASN A 17 -19.82 -1.74 10.99
N LEU A 18 -19.21 -2.36 9.97
CA LEU A 18 -18.87 -1.71 8.71
C LEU A 18 -20.04 -1.82 7.71
N PRO A 19 -20.10 -0.93 6.70
CA PRO A 19 -21.08 -1.05 5.62
C PRO A 19 -21.04 -2.42 4.96
N GLN A 20 -22.18 -3.11 4.91
CA GLN A 20 -22.33 -4.44 4.30
C GLN A 20 -22.78 -4.36 2.83
N GLY A 21 -22.69 -3.19 2.21
CA GLY A 21 -23.16 -2.89 0.87
C GLY A 21 -23.91 -1.55 0.80
N GLY A 22 -24.45 -1.25 -0.37
CA GLY A 22 -25.13 0.02 -0.65
C GLY A 22 -24.55 0.74 -1.86
N PRO A 23 -25.22 1.81 -2.33
CA PRO A 23 -24.65 2.67 -3.36
C PRO A 23 -23.42 3.42 -2.82
N ASN A 24 -22.52 3.82 -3.71
CA ASN A 24 -21.46 4.75 -3.33
C ASN A 24 -22.09 6.12 -3.00
N ASP A 25 -22.12 6.45 -1.72
CA ASP A 25 -22.68 7.69 -1.19
C ASP A 25 -21.62 8.79 -0.97
N ASN A 26 -20.38 8.55 -1.40
CA ASN A 26 -19.22 9.41 -1.21
C ASN A 26 -18.93 9.75 0.27
N THR A 27 -19.40 8.94 1.22
CA THR A 27 -19.07 9.07 2.63
C THR A 27 -17.90 8.16 3.02
N TYR A 28 -17.23 8.52 4.11
CA TYR A 28 -16.14 7.74 4.68
C TYR A 28 -16.62 7.04 5.94
N TRP A 29 -16.20 5.79 6.12
CA TRP A 29 -16.71 4.91 7.17
C TRP A 29 -15.64 4.51 8.20
N LEU A 30 -14.39 4.85 7.92
CA LEU A 30 -13.25 4.63 8.79
C LEU A 30 -12.69 5.98 9.22
N ASP A 31 -12.42 6.13 10.52
CA ASP A 31 -11.73 7.28 11.07
C ASP A 31 -10.80 6.85 12.20
N LEU A 32 -9.88 7.72 12.57
CA LEU A 32 -8.94 7.48 13.66
C LEU A 32 -9.60 7.72 15.02
N PRO A 33 -9.09 7.07 16.09
CA PRO A 33 -9.52 7.36 17.45
C PRO A 33 -9.42 8.86 17.81
N ILE A 34 -10.34 9.35 18.65
CA ILE A 34 -10.30 10.73 19.15
C ILE A 34 -9.09 10.92 20.07
N ASP A 35 -8.83 9.94 20.94
CA ASP A 35 -7.68 9.95 21.84
C ASP A 35 -6.36 9.96 21.05
N ASN A 36 -5.48 10.91 21.38
CA ASN A 36 -4.25 11.11 20.62
C ASN A 36 -3.26 9.94 20.76
N ALA A 37 -3.18 9.29 21.92
CA ALA A 37 -2.27 8.15 22.08
C ALA A 37 -2.76 6.95 21.25
N ALA A 38 -4.06 6.67 21.28
CA ALA A 38 -4.69 5.64 20.47
C ALA A 38 -4.57 5.95 18.97
N LYS A 39 -4.78 7.21 18.56
CA LYS A 39 -4.61 7.69 17.19
C LYS A 39 -3.20 7.43 16.67
N GLU A 40 -2.19 7.84 17.41
CA GLU A 40 -0.79 7.64 17.01
C GLU A 40 -0.39 6.17 17.02
N LYS A 41 -1.00 5.35 17.87
CA LYS A 41 -0.83 3.89 17.82
C LYS A 41 -1.44 3.30 16.54
N VAL A 42 -2.69 3.65 16.20
CA VAL A 42 -3.38 3.14 15.00
C VAL A 42 -2.64 3.56 13.73
N LYS A 43 -2.19 4.82 13.63
CA LYS A 43 -1.44 5.31 12.46
C LYS A 43 -0.17 4.52 12.17
N LYS A 44 0.49 3.96 13.19
CA LYS A 44 1.73 3.19 13.03
C LYS A 44 1.49 1.74 12.59
N GLY A 45 0.26 1.24 12.75
CA GLY A 45 -0.05 -0.17 12.58
C GLY A 45 0.70 -1.07 13.58
N ASP A 46 0.60 -2.37 13.36
CA ASP A 46 1.31 -3.39 14.12
C ASP A 46 1.71 -4.53 13.16
N LEU A 47 3.01 -4.60 12.83
CA LEU A 47 3.54 -5.61 11.92
C LEU A 47 3.41 -7.03 12.51
N SER A 48 3.44 -7.16 13.83
CA SER A 48 3.34 -8.48 14.48
C SER A 48 1.96 -9.11 14.36
N SER A 49 0.94 -8.29 14.15
CA SER A 49 -0.45 -8.71 13.93
C SER A 49 -0.95 -8.39 12.52
N CYS A 50 -0.06 -8.14 11.56
CA CYS A 50 -0.51 -7.80 10.21
C CYS A 50 -1.17 -9.02 9.53
N GLU A 51 -2.25 -8.76 8.81
CA GLU A 51 -2.89 -9.74 7.95
C GLU A 51 -2.72 -9.33 6.49
N ALA A 52 -2.53 -10.32 5.63
CA ALA A 52 -2.46 -10.12 4.19
C ALA A 52 -3.59 -10.91 3.52
N TYR A 53 -4.24 -10.29 2.53
CA TYR A 53 -5.33 -10.90 1.78
C TYR A 53 -4.83 -11.41 0.44
N PHE A 54 -5.15 -12.65 0.11
CA PHE A 54 -4.68 -13.30 -1.10
C PHE A 54 -5.83 -13.48 -2.08
N HIS A 55 -5.63 -13.00 -3.30
CA HIS A 55 -6.49 -13.32 -4.43
C HIS A 55 -5.69 -14.09 -5.47
N ILE A 56 -6.05 -15.36 -5.65
CA ILE A 56 -5.37 -16.29 -6.54
C ILE A 56 -6.24 -16.49 -7.79
N LYS A 57 -5.65 -16.28 -8.97
CA LYS A 57 -6.37 -16.41 -10.24
C LYS A 57 -5.52 -17.03 -11.36
N PRO A 58 -6.11 -17.86 -12.24
CA PRO A 58 -5.43 -18.33 -13.43
C PRO A 58 -5.22 -17.17 -14.41
N MET A 59 -4.08 -17.17 -15.10
CA MET A 59 -3.71 -16.13 -16.06
C MET A 59 -3.14 -16.72 -17.34
N LEU A 60 -3.25 -15.97 -18.43
CA LEU A 60 -2.69 -16.30 -19.74
C LEU A 60 -3.11 -17.71 -20.22
N GLY A 61 -4.41 -17.98 -20.23
CA GLY A 61 -4.93 -19.30 -20.60
C GLY A 61 -4.57 -20.40 -19.60
N ALA A 62 -4.47 -20.05 -18.32
CA ALA A 62 -4.08 -20.94 -17.22
C ALA A 62 -2.66 -21.52 -17.32
N THR A 63 -1.79 -20.92 -18.14
CA THR A 63 -0.35 -21.25 -18.15
C THR A 63 0.38 -20.64 -16.95
N PHE A 64 -0.22 -19.64 -16.30
CA PHE A 64 0.27 -19.00 -15.09
C PHE A 64 -0.82 -18.90 -14.04
N THR A 65 -0.38 -18.70 -12.79
CA THR A 65 -1.22 -18.29 -11.68
C THR A 65 -0.69 -16.97 -11.13
N ASP A 66 -1.57 -15.98 -11.01
CA ASP A 66 -1.28 -14.74 -10.29
C ASP A 66 -1.76 -14.88 -8.85
N LEU A 67 -0.88 -14.55 -7.89
CA LEU A 67 -1.19 -14.41 -6.47
C LEU A 67 -1.07 -12.92 -6.13
N ALA A 68 -2.21 -12.22 -6.11
CA ALA A 68 -2.25 -10.83 -5.65
C ALA A 68 -2.33 -10.83 -4.12
N VAL A 69 -1.35 -10.20 -3.49
CA VAL A 69 -1.22 -10.08 -2.03
C VAL A 69 -1.51 -8.64 -1.65
N TRP A 70 -2.56 -8.43 -0.89
CA TRP A 70 -3.06 -7.12 -0.46
C TRP A 70 -2.73 -6.86 1.01
N PHE A 71 -2.29 -5.64 1.29
CA PHE A 71 -1.98 -5.13 2.61
C PHE A 71 -2.83 -3.91 2.89
N PHE A 72 -3.37 -3.82 4.11
CA PHE A 72 -4.07 -2.64 4.58
C PHE A 72 -3.20 -1.87 5.56
N TYR A 73 -2.97 -0.60 5.28
CA TYR A 73 -2.35 0.35 6.17
C TYR A 73 -3.43 1.23 6.79
N PRO A 74 -3.49 1.38 8.13
CA PRO A 74 -4.54 2.18 8.76
C PRO A 74 -4.50 3.67 8.41
N PHE A 75 -3.36 4.17 7.94
CA PHE A 75 -3.16 5.58 7.63
C PHE A 75 -2.03 5.77 6.62
N ASN A 76 -2.25 6.59 5.60
CA ASN A 76 -1.23 7.11 4.70
C ASN A 76 -0.74 8.47 5.21
N GLY A 77 0.58 8.67 5.23
CA GLY A 77 1.24 9.83 5.81
C GLY A 77 1.36 11.03 4.86
N PRO A 78 1.92 12.14 5.36
CA PRO A 78 2.07 13.34 4.55
C PRO A 78 3.17 13.20 3.50
N THR A 79 2.90 13.75 2.32
CA THR A 79 3.82 13.80 1.20
C THR A 79 4.90 14.89 1.36
N ARG A 80 6.06 14.66 0.75
CA ARG A 80 7.17 15.64 0.68
C ARG A 80 7.47 15.98 -0.78
N ALA A 81 7.78 17.24 -1.04
CA ALA A 81 8.36 17.65 -2.32
C ALA A 81 9.89 17.64 -2.19
N LYS A 82 10.57 17.10 -3.19
CA LYS A 82 12.02 17.23 -3.36
C LYS A 82 12.31 18.30 -4.40
N VAL A 83 13.25 19.20 -4.08
CA VAL A 83 13.82 20.17 -5.00
C VAL A 83 15.33 20.08 -4.86
N GLU A 84 15.97 19.40 -5.81
CA GLU A 84 17.40 19.05 -5.79
C GLU A 84 17.79 18.35 -4.47
N PHE A 85 18.49 19.06 -3.59
CA PHE A 85 19.01 18.55 -2.32
C PHE A 85 18.10 18.88 -1.12
N VAL A 86 16.96 19.54 -1.33
CA VAL A 86 16.06 20.00 -0.27
C VAL A 86 14.74 19.23 -0.31
N ASN A 87 14.35 18.67 0.85
CA ASN A 87 13.04 18.06 1.04
C ASN A 87 12.10 19.04 1.78
N ILE A 88 11.02 19.44 1.13
CA ILE A 88 10.02 20.39 1.61
C ILE A 88 8.78 19.61 2.07
N PRO A 89 8.39 19.68 3.35
CA PRO A 89 7.15 19.06 3.81
C PRO A 89 5.95 19.79 3.20
N LEU A 90 4.98 19.05 2.67
CA LEU A 90 3.75 19.62 2.09
C LEU A 90 2.60 19.71 3.10
N GLY A 91 2.93 19.77 4.38
CA GLY A 91 1.94 19.80 5.47
C GLY A 91 1.22 18.46 5.59
N ARG A 92 -0.10 18.47 5.38
CA ARG A 92 -0.98 17.29 5.48
C ARG A 92 -1.43 16.75 4.11
N ILE A 93 -0.86 17.27 3.02
CA ILE A 93 -1.16 16.79 1.68
C ILE A 93 -0.74 15.33 1.57
N GLY A 94 -1.61 14.48 1.02
CA GLY A 94 -1.41 13.03 0.92
C GLY A 94 -1.96 12.24 2.11
N GLU A 95 -2.23 12.87 3.25
CA GLU A 95 -2.76 12.14 4.42
C GLU A 95 -4.18 11.62 4.17
N HIS A 96 -4.40 10.33 4.40
CA HIS A 96 -5.75 9.74 4.45
C HIS A 96 -5.83 8.53 5.39
N VAL A 97 -7.05 8.27 5.88
CA VAL A 97 -7.34 7.11 6.72
C VAL A 97 -7.59 5.90 5.84
N GLY A 98 -6.90 4.81 6.14
CA GLY A 98 -6.95 3.58 5.37
C GLY A 98 -6.25 3.71 4.03
N ASP A 99 -5.45 2.71 3.70
CA ASP A 99 -4.74 2.62 2.44
C ASP A 99 -4.53 1.16 2.07
N TRP A 100 -4.78 0.83 0.81
CA TRP A 100 -4.71 -0.54 0.31
C TRP A 100 -3.63 -0.63 -0.75
N GLU A 101 -2.59 -1.39 -0.44
CA GLU A 101 -1.47 -1.63 -1.34
C GLU A 101 -1.41 -3.11 -1.71
N HIS A 102 -0.88 -3.42 -2.88
CA HIS A 102 -0.72 -4.81 -3.28
C HIS A 102 0.49 -5.07 -4.14
N MET A 103 0.95 -6.32 -4.11
CA MET A 103 1.91 -6.86 -5.07
C MET A 103 1.32 -8.13 -5.69
N THR A 104 1.72 -8.46 -6.92
CA THR A 104 1.27 -9.70 -7.57
C THR A 104 2.46 -10.58 -7.94
N LEU A 105 2.48 -11.80 -7.42
CA LEU A 105 3.43 -12.83 -7.84
C LEU A 105 2.84 -13.59 -9.03
N ARG A 106 3.59 -13.70 -10.13
CA ARG A 106 3.20 -14.53 -11.27
C ARG A 106 4.04 -15.79 -11.32
N VAL A 107 3.40 -16.93 -11.14
CA VAL A 107 4.03 -18.26 -11.09
C VAL A 107 3.67 -19.07 -12.33
N SER A 108 4.66 -19.73 -12.94
CA SER A 108 4.44 -20.65 -14.06
C SER A 108 3.78 -21.92 -13.56
N ASN A 109 2.66 -22.33 -14.19
CA ASN A 109 2.00 -23.59 -13.85
C ASN A 109 2.74 -24.81 -14.40
N PHE A 110 3.73 -24.62 -15.28
CA PHE A 110 4.55 -25.71 -15.83
C PHE A 110 5.78 -26.01 -14.97
N THR A 111 6.46 -24.98 -14.47
CA THR A 111 7.72 -25.14 -13.72
C THR A 111 7.57 -24.91 -12.22
N GLY A 112 6.49 -24.23 -11.78
CA GLY A 112 6.31 -23.79 -10.41
C GLY A 112 7.19 -22.59 -10.02
N GLU A 113 7.94 -22.03 -10.97
CA GLU A 113 8.86 -20.93 -10.71
C GLU A 113 8.15 -19.57 -10.76
N LEU A 114 8.61 -18.64 -9.92
CA LEU A 114 8.24 -17.25 -10.01
C LEU A 114 8.83 -16.65 -11.29
N TRP A 115 7.99 -16.06 -12.12
CA TRP A 115 8.41 -15.49 -13.39
C TRP A 115 8.62 -13.98 -13.29
N ARG A 116 7.69 -13.30 -12.61
CA ARG A 116 7.72 -11.85 -12.45
C ARG A 116 6.86 -11.41 -11.28
N VAL A 117 7.17 -10.23 -10.75
CA VAL A 117 6.44 -9.59 -9.66
C VAL A 117 5.91 -8.26 -10.15
N TYR A 118 4.65 -7.98 -9.87
CA TYR A 118 4.05 -6.66 -10.07
C TYR A 118 4.10 -5.91 -8.75
N PHE A 119 4.66 -4.71 -8.78
CA PHE A 119 4.70 -3.79 -7.65
C PHE A 119 3.72 -2.65 -7.94
N PHE A 120 2.70 -2.47 -7.10
CA PHE A 120 1.70 -1.42 -7.26
C PHE A 120 2.18 -0.10 -6.65
N GLU A 121 1.96 0.96 -7.39
CA GLU A 121 2.34 2.33 -7.07
C GLU A 121 1.12 3.22 -7.27
N HIS A 122 0.25 3.25 -6.25
CA HIS A 122 -0.99 4.06 -6.15
C HIS A 122 -2.03 3.91 -7.28
N SER A 123 -1.70 4.34 -8.50
CA SER A 123 -2.59 4.36 -9.67
C SER A 123 -2.16 3.38 -10.77
N GLY A 124 -0.99 2.76 -10.61
CA GLY A 124 -0.38 1.87 -11.58
C GLY A 124 0.69 1.02 -10.92
N GLY A 125 1.71 0.63 -11.67
CA GLY A 125 2.77 -0.21 -11.14
C GLY A 125 3.59 -0.87 -12.24
N THR A 126 4.63 -1.57 -11.81
CA THR A 126 5.63 -2.12 -12.73
C THR A 126 5.76 -3.63 -12.56
N TRP A 127 5.77 -4.35 -13.69
CA TRP A 127 6.17 -5.75 -13.72
C TRP A 127 7.69 -5.85 -13.82
N VAL A 128 8.31 -6.57 -12.89
CA VAL A 128 9.75 -6.81 -12.82
C VAL A 128 10.00 -8.31 -12.94
N ASN A 129 10.98 -8.73 -13.74
CA ASN A 129 11.29 -10.16 -13.87
C ASN A 129 11.82 -10.71 -12.55
N ALA A 130 11.56 -11.97 -12.26
CA ALA A 130 12.04 -12.61 -11.03
C ALA A 130 13.57 -12.53 -10.89
N SER A 131 14.33 -12.52 -11.98
CA SER A 131 15.80 -12.37 -11.94
C SER A 131 16.29 -11.01 -11.45
N GLU A 132 15.41 -10.01 -11.42
CA GLU A 132 15.70 -8.62 -11.04
C GLU A 132 15.09 -8.28 -9.67
N VAL A 133 14.47 -9.25 -8.99
CA VAL A 133 13.86 -9.09 -7.67
C VAL A 133 14.81 -9.61 -6.60
N GLU A 134 14.91 -8.90 -5.47
CA GLU A 134 15.63 -9.38 -4.31
C GLU A 134 14.87 -10.54 -3.62
N PHE A 135 15.61 -11.54 -3.13
CA PHE A 135 15.04 -12.64 -2.35
C PHE A 135 15.70 -12.78 -0.99
N LEU A 136 14.87 -12.86 0.04
CA LEU A 136 15.29 -13.20 1.39
C LEU A 136 15.17 -14.71 1.62
N GLY A 137 16.26 -15.35 2.06
CA GLY A 137 16.27 -16.79 2.32
C GLY A 137 16.02 -17.65 1.08
N GLY A 138 16.29 -17.11 -0.11
CA GLY A 138 16.28 -17.83 -1.40
C GLY A 138 14.96 -17.86 -2.15
N ASN A 139 13.81 -17.85 -1.47
CA ASN A 139 12.49 -18.00 -2.13
C ASN A 139 11.43 -16.99 -1.69
N LYS A 140 11.78 -16.02 -0.84
CA LYS A 140 10.85 -14.96 -0.41
C LYS A 140 11.18 -13.69 -1.16
N ALA A 141 10.37 -13.36 -2.18
CA ALA A 141 10.50 -12.10 -2.89
C ALA A 141 10.37 -10.93 -1.91
N VAL A 142 11.27 -9.96 -2.04
CA VAL A 142 11.29 -8.74 -1.23
C VAL A 142 10.56 -7.63 -1.97
N ALA A 143 9.82 -6.82 -1.22
CA ALA A 143 9.22 -5.57 -1.67
C ALA A 143 9.60 -4.47 -0.69
N TYR A 144 9.89 -3.28 -1.21
CA TYR A 144 10.16 -2.08 -0.43
C TYR A 144 8.94 -1.19 -0.45
N SER A 145 8.47 -0.77 0.72
CA SER A 145 7.33 0.13 0.87
C SER A 145 7.84 1.56 1.00
N SER A 146 7.26 2.49 0.23
CA SER A 146 7.60 3.92 0.33
C SER A 146 7.30 4.48 1.71
N LEU A 147 8.07 5.49 2.09
CA LEU A 147 7.85 6.17 3.35
C LEU A 147 6.60 7.05 3.21
N HIS A 148 5.67 6.94 4.16
CA HIS A 148 4.38 7.63 4.20
C HIS A 148 3.36 7.16 3.17
N GLY A 149 3.75 6.90 1.91
CA GLY A 149 2.85 6.53 0.81
C GLY A 149 2.55 5.03 0.65
N HIS A 150 3.35 4.15 1.25
CA HIS A 150 3.26 2.69 1.23
C HIS A 150 3.36 1.93 -0.11
N ALA A 151 3.25 2.61 -1.25
CA ALA A 151 3.53 2.06 -2.58
C ALA A 151 4.75 1.13 -2.59
N PHE A 152 4.65 0.04 -3.36
CA PHE A 152 5.70 -0.98 -3.38
C PHE A 152 6.68 -0.80 -4.54
N TYR A 153 7.94 -1.13 -4.27
CA TYR A 153 9.06 -1.06 -5.20
C TYR A 153 9.91 -2.33 -5.12
N ALA A 154 10.55 -2.67 -6.23
CA ALA A 154 11.46 -3.82 -6.32
C ALA A 154 12.82 -3.56 -5.68
N GLU A 155 13.21 -2.29 -5.53
CA GLU A 155 14.51 -1.85 -5.05
C GLU A 155 14.36 -0.81 -3.94
N PRO A 156 15.31 -0.74 -2.98
CA PRO A 156 15.34 0.33 -2.01
C PRO A 156 15.87 1.61 -2.65
N GLY A 157 15.40 2.76 -2.18
CA GLY A 157 15.94 4.05 -2.62
C GLY A 157 14.90 5.15 -2.62
N LEU A 158 15.27 6.26 -3.26
CA LEU A 158 14.37 7.39 -3.48
C LEU A 158 13.45 7.10 -4.66
N ALA A 159 12.15 7.02 -4.41
CA ALA A 159 11.15 7.09 -5.48
C ALA A 159 10.74 8.56 -5.68
N LEU A 160 10.86 9.07 -6.90
CA LEU A 160 10.52 10.45 -7.21
C LEU A 160 9.53 10.53 -8.37
N GLN A 161 8.31 10.97 -8.05
CA GLN A 161 7.30 11.28 -9.06
C GLN A 161 7.49 12.73 -9.54
N GLY A 162 8.13 12.90 -10.69
CA GLY A 162 8.43 14.22 -11.26
C GLY A 162 9.54 14.15 -12.31
N ASN A 163 10.57 14.98 -12.14
CA ASN A 163 11.79 14.96 -12.94
C ASN A 163 12.98 14.50 -12.08
N PRO A 164 13.24 13.17 -12.00
CA PRO A 164 14.37 12.61 -11.28
C PRO A 164 15.73 13.17 -11.71
N LYS A 165 15.90 13.51 -12.99
CA LYS A 165 17.17 14.06 -13.51
C LYS A 165 17.50 15.42 -12.93
N LEU A 166 16.48 16.20 -12.58
CA LEU A 166 16.63 17.49 -11.92
C LEU A 166 16.46 17.40 -10.40
N GLY A 167 16.17 16.22 -9.86
CA GLY A 167 15.85 16.04 -8.45
C GLY A 167 14.60 16.80 -8.01
N ILE A 168 13.64 17.04 -8.92
CA ILE A 168 12.42 17.80 -8.64
C ILE A 168 11.22 16.87 -8.73
N GLY A 169 10.42 16.76 -7.67
CA GLY A 169 9.20 15.96 -7.71
C GLY A 169 8.61 15.68 -6.34
N ILE A 170 7.62 14.79 -6.30
CA ILE A 170 7.06 14.25 -5.07
C ILE A 170 7.90 13.03 -4.65
N GLU A 171 8.39 13.07 -3.42
CA GLU A 171 9.17 12.00 -2.79
C GLU A 171 8.21 10.98 -2.16
N HIS A 172 8.45 9.72 -2.52
CA HIS A 172 7.85 8.53 -1.95
C HIS A 172 8.99 7.63 -1.41
#